data_AF-A0A1X2IXU0-F1
#
_entry.id   AF-A0A1X2IXU0-F1
#
_cell.length_a   1.000
_cell.length_b   1.000
_cell.length_c   1.000
_cell.angle_alpha   90.00
_cell.angle_beta   90.00
_cell.angle_gamma   90.00
#
_symmetry.space_group_name_H-M   'P 1'
#
loop_
_entity.id
_entity.type
_entity.pdbx_description
1 polymer ?
#
loop_
_entity_poly.entity_id
_entity_poly.type
_entity_poly.pdbx_seq_one_letter_code
_entity_poly.pdbx_strand_id
1 'polypeptide(L)'
;MSLFEKQHTLGYWGPVTSSVDWCEENYKYSFYIAEFWNTLSSFAMIVLGLLGILVHHRTLGWRLACGYFMIMVVGVGSVLFHGTLQYKHQMWDEIPMVWTASYMLWVLLQDNGYEPLRYGIGISLYCALATFVTSQYQGSTQFYLFQAS
;
A
#
# COMPACT_ATOMS: atom_id res chain seq x y z
N MET A 1 25.09 8.79 -22.74
CA MET A 1 24.05 8.06 -22.00
C MET A 1 24.37 8.26 -20.53
N SER A 2 23.59 9.08 -19.83
CA SER A 2 23.86 9.38 -18.42
C SER A 2 23.53 8.13 -17.59
N LEU A 3 24.39 7.77 -16.64
CA LEU A 3 24.21 6.61 -15.74
C LEU A 3 22.98 6.73 -14.82
N PHE A 4 22.22 7.83 -14.89
CA PHE A 4 21.08 8.14 -14.03
C PHE A 4 19.76 8.28 -14.78
N GLU A 5 19.73 8.03 -16.08
CA GLU A 5 18.49 8.09 -16.87
C GLU A 5 17.95 6.66 -17.03
N LYS A 6 16.86 6.35 -16.32
CA LYS A 6 16.21 5.02 -16.36
C LYS A 6 15.75 4.77 -17.79
N GLN A 7 16.20 3.68 -18.40
CA GLN A 7 15.78 3.34 -19.75
C GLN A 7 14.28 3.01 -19.75
N HIS A 8 13.48 3.83 -20.46
CA HIS A 8 12.06 3.59 -20.63
C HIS A 8 11.83 2.42 -21.60
N THR A 9 11.84 1.19 -21.08
CA THR A 9 11.38 0.03 -21.81
C THR A 9 9.85 -0.06 -21.73
N LEU A 10 9.18 -0.01 -22.88
CA LEU A 10 7.74 -0.26 -22.97
C LEU A 10 7.45 -1.74 -22.68
N GLY A 11 6.74 -2.00 -21.59
CA GLY A 11 6.23 -3.34 -21.25
C GLY A 11 4.73 -3.48 -21.51
N TYR A 12 4.16 -4.59 -21.04
CA TYR A 12 2.78 -4.98 -21.33
C TYR A 12 1.72 -3.94 -20.92
N TRP A 13 1.91 -3.25 -19.79
CA TRP A 13 0.90 -2.34 -19.22
C TRP A 13 0.93 -0.92 -19.81
N GLY A 14 1.79 -0.66 -20.79
CA GLY A 14 1.92 0.65 -21.43
C GLY A 14 2.84 1.62 -20.63
N PRO A 15 2.70 2.94 -20.85
CA PRO A 15 3.54 3.93 -20.19
C PRO A 15 3.25 4.00 -18.68
N VAL A 16 4.28 4.38 -17.92
CA VAL A 16 4.17 4.65 -16.48
C VAL A 16 3.24 5.85 -16.26
N THR A 17 2.23 5.67 -15.40
CA THR A 17 1.28 6.74 -15.04
C THR A 17 1.29 7.06 -13.56
N SER A 18 1.98 6.26 -12.72
CA SER A 18 2.19 6.54 -11.31
C SER A 18 2.96 7.84 -11.08
N SER A 19 2.77 8.45 -9.91
CA SER A 19 3.51 9.67 -9.54
C SER A 19 4.97 9.40 -9.19
N VAL A 20 5.29 8.15 -8.86
CA VAL A 20 6.64 7.68 -8.52
C VAL A 20 6.98 6.43 -9.32
N ASP A 21 8.24 6.36 -9.73
CA ASP A 21 8.89 5.20 -10.34
C ASP A 21 10.13 4.90 -9.49
N TRP A 22 10.25 3.69 -8.95
CA TRP A 22 11.28 3.39 -7.95
C TRP A 22 12.62 3.07 -8.60
N CYS A 23 13.61 2.70 -7.79
CA CYS A 23 14.97 2.48 -8.28
C CYS A 23 15.14 1.21 -9.14
N GLU A 24 14.25 0.22 -9.02
CA GLU A 24 14.35 -1.04 -9.76
C GLU A 24 14.09 -0.82 -11.27
N GLU A 25 14.95 -1.32 -12.16
CA GLU A 25 14.78 -1.17 -13.60
C GLU A 25 13.48 -1.82 -14.12
N ASN A 26 12.69 -1.04 -14.85
CA ASN A 26 11.37 -1.46 -15.34
C ASN A 26 11.51 -2.56 -16.41
N TYR A 27 10.68 -3.59 -16.32
CA TYR A 27 10.57 -4.71 -17.25
C TYR A 27 11.90 -5.45 -17.53
N LYS A 28 12.89 -5.34 -16.64
CA LYS A 28 14.21 -5.98 -16.81
C LYS A 28 14.14 -7.50 -16.86
N TYR A 29 13.32 -8.10 -15.99
CA TYR A 29 13.23 -9.56 -15.82
C TYR A 29 11.97 -10.17 -16.45
N SER A 30 10.97 -9.36 -16.80
CA SER A 30 9.70 -9.82 -17.36
C SER A 30 9.05 -8.72 -18.21
N PHE A 31 8.42 -9.10 -19.31
CA PHE A 31 7.60 -8.18 -20.12
C PHE A 31 6.27 -7.81 -19.44
N TYR A 32 5.82 -8.61 -18.48
CA TYR A 32 4.50 -8.47 -17.84
C TYR A 32 4.55 -7.80 -16.46
N ILE A 33 5.73 -7.79 -15.81
CA ILE A 33 5.94 -7.26 -14.45
C ILE A 33 6.94 -6.13 -14.55
N ALA A 34 6.51 -4.91 -14.22
CA ALA A 34 7.35 -3.72 -14.31
C ALA A 34 8.54 -3.78 -13.34
N GLU A 35 8.32 -3.92 -12.05
CA GLU A 35 9.39 -4.04 -11.05
C GLU A 35 9.34 -5.43 -10.41
N PHE A 36 10.16 -6.36 -10.89
CA PHE A 36 10.04 -7.80 -10.58
C PHE A 36 10.29 -8.10 -9.09
N TRP A 37 11.38 -7.58 -8.54
CA TRP A 37 11.77 -7.83 -7.16
C TRP A 37 10.88 -7.10 -6.17
N ASN A 38 10.45 -5.87 -6.48
CA ASN A 38 9.45 -5.14 -5.69
C ASN A 38 8.10 -5.89 -5.70
N THR A 39 7.66 -6.41 -6.86
CA THR A 39 6.42 -7.19 -6.93
C THR A 39 6.53 -8.50 -6.12
N LEU A 40 7.65 -9.22 -6.24
CA LEU A 40 7.85 -10.49 -5.54
C LEU A 40 7.94 -10.31 -4.02
N SER A 41 8.62 -9.27 -3.55
CA SER A 41 8.70 -8.95 -2.13
C SER A 41 7.33 -8.54 -1.57
N SER A 42 6.52 -7.79 -2.34
CA SER A 42 5.15 -7.46 -1.95
C SER A 42 4.22 -8.68 -1.87
N PHE A 43 4.45 -9.71 -2.68
CA PHE A 43 3.74 -10.98 -2.55
C PHE A 43 3.99 -11.65 -1.20
N ALA A 44 5.17 -11.47 -0.60
CA ALA A 44 5.46 -11.99 0.74
C ALA A 44 4.56 -11.36 1.82
N MET A 45 4.14 -10.10 1.67
CA MET A 45 3.18 -9.47 2.59
C MET A 45 1.83 -10.20 2.58
N ILE A 46 1.36 -10.62 1.41
CA ILE A 46 0.12 -11.39 1.25
C ILE A 46 0.24 -12.74 1.96
N VAL A 47 1.35 -13.44 1.74
CA VAL A 47 1.60 -14.76 2.35
C VAL A 47 1.70 -14.63 3.87
N LEU A 48 2.46 -13.68 4.38
CA LEU A 48 2.64 -13.48 5.82
C LEU A 48 1.35 -13.03 6.51
N GLY A 49 0.56 -12.16 5.87
CA GLY A 49 -0.77 -11.78 6.38
C GLY A 49 -1.71 -13.00 6.47
N LEU A 50 -1.76 -13.83 5.43
CA LEU A 50 -2.56 -15.05 5.42
C LEU A 50 -2.10 -16.04 6.50
N LEU A 51 -0.80 -16.29 6.60
CA LEU A 51 -0.23 -17.15 7.63
C LEU A 51 -0.54 -16.63 9.03
N GLY A 52 -0.45 -15.31 9.25
CA GLY A 52 -0.81 -14.67 10.51
C GLY A 52 -2.25 -14.96 10.93
N ILE A 53 -3.21 -14.82 10.00
CA ILE A 53 -4.61 -15.19 10.25
C ILE A 53 -4.72 -16.69 10.54
N LEU A 54 -4.19 -17.56 9.69
CA LEU A 54 -4.37 -19.00 9.83
C LEU A 54 -3.77 -19.55 11.14
N VAL A 55 -2.55 -19.14 11.47
CA VAL A 55 -1.84 -19.60 12.67
C VAL A 55 -2.45 -19.00 13.94
N HIS A 56 -2.91 -17.76 13.89
CA HIS A 56 -3.27 -17.03 15.10
C HIS A 56 -4.76 -16.68 15.26
N HIS A 57 -5.66 -17.07 14.34
CA HIS A 57 -7.10 -16.73 14.44
C HIS A 57 -7.78 -17.16 15.75
N ARG A 58 -7.23 -18.16 16.45
CA ARG A 58 -7.76 -18.63 17.75
C ARG A 58 -7.13 -17.98 18.97
N THR A 59 -5.91 -17.45 18.83
CA THR A 59 -5.12 -16.90 19.93
C THR A 59 -5.13 -15.38 19.94
N LEU A 60 -5.11 -14.77 18.76
CA LEU A 60 -5.18 -13.33 18.59
C LEU A 60 -6.64 -12.96 18.35
N GLY A 61 -7.15 -12.04 19.17
CA GLY A 61 -8.52 -11.55 19.04
C GLY A 61 -8.79 -10.97 17.64
N TRP A 62 -10.08 -10.86 17.29
CA TRP A 62 -10.53 -10.44 15.96
C TRP A 62 -9.89 -9.13 15.46
N ARG A 63 -9.48 -8.24 16.36
CA ARG A 63 -8.82 -6.97 16.03
C ARG A 63 -7.47 -7.20 15.33
N LEU A 64 -6.63 -8.07 15.88
CA LEU A 64 -5.33 -8.37 15.27
C LEU A 64 -5.48 -9.24 14.01
N ALA A 65 -6.48 -10.12 13.97
CA ALA A 65 -6.83 -10.84 12.74
C ALA A 65 -7.23 -9.88 11.60
N CYS A 66 -7.97 -8.81 11.91
CA CYS A 66 -8.28 -7.75 10.97
C CYS A 66 -7.01 -7.00 10.52
N GLY A 67 -6.07 -6.71 11.44
CA GLY A 67 -4.78 -6.12 11.10
C GLY A 67 -3.98 -6.96 10.09
N TYR A 68 -3.90 -8.27 10.28
CA TYR A 68 -3.28 -9.17 9.30
C TYR A 68 -3.99 -9.14 7.94
N PHE A 69 -5.33 -9.12 7.94
CA PHE A 69 -6.10 -8.98 6.71
C PHE A 69 -5.80 -7.67 5.98
N MET A 70 -5.70 -6.55 6.70
CA MET A 70 -5.36 -5.26 6.10
C MET A 70 -3.95 -5.25 5.50
N ILE A 71 -2.97 -5.91 6.13
CA ILE A 71 -1.63 -6.11 5.54
C ILE A 71 -1.71 -6.94 4.25
N MET A 72 -2.59 -7.94 4.15
CA MET A 72 -2.81 -8.65 2.89
C MET A 72 -3.35 -7.72 1.81
N VAL A 73 -4.29 -6.82 2.16
CA VAL A 73 -4.85 -5.83 1.22
C VAL A 73 -3.75 -4.89 0.71
N VAL A 74 -2.88 -4.38 1.59
CA VAL A 74 -1.68 -3.61 1.21
C VAL A 74 -0.80 -4.43 0.27
N GLY A 75 -0.52 -5.70 0.60
CA GLY A 75 0.29 -6.58 -0.24
C GLY A 75 -0.28 -6.77 -1.65
N VAL A 76 -1.59 -6.95 -1.77
CA VAL A 76 -2.27 -7.04 -3.08
C VAL A 76 -2.13 -5.74 -3.86
N GLY A 77 -2.38 -4.60 -3.20
CA GLY A 77 -2.19 -3.27 -3.79
C GLY A 77 -0.77 -3.06 -4.32
N SER A 78 0.21 -3.36 -3.48
CA SER A 78 1.64 -3.23 -3.79
C SER A 78 2.08 -4.14 -4.94
N VAL A 79 1.57 -5.39 -5.00
CA VAL A 79 1.79 -6.29 -6.15
C VAL A 79 1.23 -5.70 -7.45
N LEU A 80 0.01 -5.12 -7.41
CA LEU A 80 -0.58 -4.47 -8.57
C LEU A 80 0.19 -3.21 -8.98
N PHE A 81 0.64 -2.42 -7.99
CA PHE A 81 1.38 -1.19 -8.25
C PHE A 81 2.74 -1.49 -8.88
N HIS A 82 3.60 -2.25 -8.22
CA HIS A 82 4.93 -2.58 -8.73
C HIS A 82 4.86 -3.46 -9.99
N GLY A 83 3.80 -4.24 -10.17
CA GLY A 83 3.60 -5.03 -11.38
C GLY A 83 3.30 -4.17 -12.61
N THR A 84 2.71 -2.98 -12.45
CA THR A 84 2.13 -2.23 -13.57
C THR A 84 2.59 -0.77 -13.69
N LEU A 85 3.05 -0.15 -12.60
CA LEU A 85 3.36 1.27 -12.46
C LEU A 85 2.22 2.20 -12.94
N GLN A 86 0.98 1.79 -12.69
CA GLN A 86 -0.20 2.58 -13.02
C GLN A 86 -0.73 3.35 -11.82
N TYR A 87 -1.13 4.61 -12.03
CA TYR A 87 -1.69 5.48 -10.99
C TYR A 87 -2.85 4.82 -10.23
N LYS A 88 -3.75 4.14 -10.94
CA LYS A 88 -4.87 3.44 -10.30
C LYS A 88 -4.38 2.42 -9.29
N HIS A 89 -3.40 1.60 -9.65
CA HIS A 89 -2.85 0.57 -8.76
C HIS A 89 -1.99 1.16 -7.64
N GLN A 90 -1.34 2.30 -7.86
CA GLN A 90 -0.69 3.06 -6.79
C GLN A 90 -1.70 3.44 -5.69
N MET A 91 -2.92 3.86 -6.05
CA MET A 91 -3.97 4.13 -5.06
C MET A 91 -4.40 2.87 -4.29
N TRP A 92 -4.35 1.69 -4.92
CA TRP A 92 -4.60 0.42 -4.23
C TRP A 92 -3.48 0.03 -3.26
N ASP A 93 -2.28 0.59 -3.39
CA ASP A 93 -1.17 0.37 -2.45
C ASP A 93 -1.19 1.41 -1.32
N GLU A 94 -1.14 2.70 -1.69
CA GLU A 94 -0.97 3.82 -0.78
C GLU A 94 -2.16 4.05 0.16
N ILE A 95 -3.39 3.99 -0.35
CA ILE A 95 -4.56 4.23 0.49
C ILE A 95 -4.68 3.15 1.58
N PRO A 96 -4.62 1.85 1.27
CA PRO A 96 -4.63 0.82 2.32
C PRO A 96 -3.51 0.95 3.35
N MET A 97 -2.33 1.47 3.00
CA MET A 97 -1.26 1.71 3.99
C MET A 97 -1.71 2.69 5.07
N VAL A 98 -2.29 3.83 4.69
CA VAL A 98 -2.81 4.85 5.65
C VAL A 98 -3.89 4.26 6.53
N TRP A 99 -4.84 3.54 5.94
CA TRP A 99 -5.92 2.89 6.69
C TRP A 99 -5.39 1.82 7.64
N THR A 100 -4.38 1.05 7.24
CA THR A 100 -3.77 0.01 8.09
C THR A 100 -3.04 0.61 9.28
N ALA A 101 -2.20 1.62 9.07
CA ALA A 101 -1.51 2.32 10.14
C ALA A 101 -2.50 2.96 11.14
N SER A 102 -3.55 3.59 10.61
CA SER A 102 -4.63 4.20 11.37
C SER A 102 -5.44 3.19 12.18
N TYR A 103 -5.73 2.02 11.59
CA TYR A 103 -6.37 0.92 12.29
C TYR A 103 -5.52 0.40 13.45
N MET A 104 -4.21 0.23 13.23
CA MET A 104 -3.30 -0.20 14.28
C MET A 104 -3.22 0.82 15.43
N LEU A 105 -3.23 2.13 15.11
CA LEU A 105 -3.35 3.16 16.13
C LEU A 105 -4.66 3.04 16.92
N TRP A 106 -5.79 2.79 16.27
CA TRP A 106 -7.08 2.56 16.94
C TRP A 106 -7.08 1.33 17.85
N VAL A 107 -6.39 0.25 17.46
CA VAL A 107 -6.20 -0.94 18.29
C VAL A 107 -5.36 -0.61 19.53
N LEU A 108 -4.24 0.10 19.36
CA LEU A 108 -3.37 0.52 20.47
C LEU A 108 -4.08 1.46 21.45
N LEU A 109 -4.85 2.42 20.95
CA LEU A 109 -5.63 3.33 21.79
C LEU A 109 -6.65 2.56 22.65
N GLN A 110 -7.35 1.60 22.08
CA GLN A 110 -8.27 0.78 22.87
C GLN A 110 -7.57 -0.07 23.93
N ASP A 111 -6.40 -0.62 23.62
CA ASP A 111 -5.62 -1.41 24.58
C ASP A 111 -5.15 -0.56 25.77
N ASN A 112 -4.90 0.74 25.53
CA ASN A 112 -4.56 1.71 26.55
C ASN A 112 -5.79 2.36 27.23
N GLY A 113 -7.01 1.83 27.01
CA GLY A 113 -8.22 2.27 27.70
C GLY A 113 -8.87 3.54 27.15
N TYR A 114 -8.49 4.00 25.96
CA TYR A 114 -9.13 5.15 25.31
C TYR A 114 -10.49 4.77 24.69
N GLU A 115 -11.44 5.72 24.69
CA GLU A 115 -12.82 5.55 24.21
C GLU A 115 -12.91 5.12 22.73
N PRO A 116 -13.34 3.87 22.41
CA PRO A 116 -13.25 3.32 21.06
C PRO A 116 -14.00 4.13 20.00
N LEU A 117 -15.20 4.65 20.34
CA LEU A 117 -16.07 5.34 19.38
C LEU A 117 -15.52 6.73 19.01
N ARG A 118 -15.09 7.51 20.00
CA ARG A 118 -14.56 8.87 19.78
C ARG A 118 -13.33 8.84 18.88
N TYR A 119 -12.36 7.99 19.21
CA TYR A 119 -11.14 7.85 18.40
C TYR A 119 -11.42 7.14 17.08
N GLY A 120 -12.32 6.16 17.04
CA GLY A 120 -12.73 5.48 15.81
C GLY A 120 -13.35 6.44 14.78
N ILE A 121 -14.22 7.35 15.20
CA ILE A 121 -14.80 8.39 14.32
C ILE A 121 -13.69 9.34 13.84
N GLY A 122 -12.86 9.86 14.76
CA GLY A 122 -11.79 10.80 14.39
C GLY A 122 -10.80 10.22 13.39
N ILE A 123 -10.36 8.99 13.62
CA ILE A 123 -9.46 8.26 12.71
C ILE A 123 -10.16 8.00 11.37
N SER A 124 -11.42 7.57 11.36
CA SER A 124 -12.15 7.32 10.11
C SER A 124 -12.31 8.59 9.27
N LEU A 125 -12.59 9.73 9.90
CA LEU A 125 -12.67 11.03 9.22
C LEU A 125 -11.31 11.43 8.63
N TYR A 126 -10.23 11.24 9.38
CA TYR A 126 -8.87 11.48 8.89
C TYR A 126 -8.53 10.56 7.70
N CYS A 127 -8.81 9.25 7.77
CA CYS A 127 -8.57 8.34 6.66
C CYS A 127 -9.39 8.71 5.41
N ALA A 128 -10.65 9.12 5.58
CA ALA A 128 -11.49 9.59 4.48
C ALA A 128 -10.94 10.86 3.84
N LEU A 129 -10.47 11.82 4.64
CA LEU A 129 -9.82 13.04 4.16
C LEU A 129 -8.52 12.72 3.42
N ALA A 130 -7.63 11.89 4.01
CA ALA A 130 -6.38 11.47 3.39
C ALA A 130 -6.65 10.73 2.06
N THR A 131 -7.65 9.86 2.02
CA THR A 131 -8.07 9.16 0.80
C THR A 131 -8.53 10.14 -0.28
N PHE A 132 -9.37 11.12 0.08
CA PHE A 132 -9.82 12.14 -0.85
C PHE A 132 -8.65 12.97 -1.36
N VAL A 133 -7.86 13.54 -0.45
CA VAL A 133 -6.74 14.42 -0.79
C VAL A 133 -5.70 13.68 -1.61
N THR A 134 -5.34 12.44 -1.31
CA THR A 134 -4.35 11.69 -2.09
C THR A 134 -4.88 11.29 -3.47
N SER A 135 -6.15 10.89 -3.58
CA SER A 135 -6.71 10.35 -4.84
C SER A 135 -7.06 11.40 -5.90
N GLN A 136 -7.17 12.68 -5.54
CA GLN A 136 -7.57 13.74 -6.47
C GLN A 136 -6.41 14.38 -7.26
N TYR A 137 -5.15 14.13 -6.88
CA TYR A 137 -3.98 14.74 -7.51
C TYR A 137 -3.11 13.70 -8.21
N GLN A 138 -2.15 14.14 -9.03
CA GLN A 138 -1.16 13.28 -9.67
C GLN A 138 0.24 13.92 -9.59
N GLY A 139 1.27 13.16 -9.94
CA GLY A 139 2.66 13.61 -9.91
C GLY A 139 3.14 13.97 -8.51
N SER A 140 4.09 14.91 -8.41
CA SER A 140 4.76 15.24 -7.15
C SER A 140 3.81 15.69 -6.05
N THR A 141 2.73 16.40 -6.39
CA THR A 141 1.73 16.83 -5.40
C THR A 141 1.08 15.63 -4.74
N GLN A 142 0.65 14.64 -5.51
CA GLN A 142 0.06 13.42 -4.95
C GLN A 142 1.06 12.66 -4.08
N PHE A 143 2.31 12.53 -4.54
CA PHE A 143 3.37 11.88 -3.78
C PHE A 143 3.55 12.53 -2.39
N TYR A 144 3.69 13.85 -2.32
CA TYR A 144 3.87 14.54 -1.03
C TYR A 144 2.61 14.50 -0.15
N LEU A 145 1.41 14.54 -0.74
CA LEU A 145 0.16 14.43 0.02
C LEU A 145 0.03 13.07 0.69
N PHE A 146 0.43 11.99 0.03
CA PHE A 146 0.50 10.66 0.64
C PHE A 146 1.58 10.59 1.73
N GLN A 147 2.77 11.13 1.51
CA GLN A 147 3.83 11.10 2.53
C GLN A 147 3.51 11.94 3.78
N ALA A 148 2.61 12.92 3.64
CA ALA A 148 2.15 13.78 4.72
C ALA A 148 0.91 13.25 5.46
N SER A 149 0.23 12.23 4.92
CA SER A 149 -0.85 11.54 5.63
C SER A 149 -0.25 10.59 6.67
#